data_AF-A0A9D5WK68-F1
#
_entry.id   AF-A0A9D5WK68-F1
#
_cell.length_a   1.000
_cell.length_b   1.000
_cell.length_c   1.000
_cell.angle_alpha   90.00
_cell.angle_beta   90.00
_cell.angle_gamma   90.00
#
_symmetry.space_group_name_H-M   'P 1'
#
loop_
_entity.id
_entity.type
_entity.pdbx_description
1 polymer ?
#
loop_
_entity_poly.entity_id
_entity_poly.type
_entity_poly.pdbx_seq_one_letter_code
_entity_poly.pdbx_strand_id
1 'polypeptide(L)'
;MMRRTNILWGALLGCSLLCLGMRPRPLTAESIPLRSRVKIQAQPWKSRLFYRIQRDSTGQYAIYDYCEARAASYQFKGTKLYHDWGMEDETLLIRRTETEGRSYVFVVSPEGSPEHIERIRFTPLDSLGIEWQVGEERFVDARFRARFPFKHYPCYHDVEDSTEHCGRRPSSWQEREEYDEFPEPEPQGVATKVLAGDWTHKTFLFVEWEEVGQYALRTYQDLNKYPSYRLRGNRLLTQEDEYVILGSEVVGPSRVFTVYNKADTTRQPKRISFSSRDSLGVIWDVNGERYVDSLHLSKVYVKRYVLPHQYELRD
;
A
#
# COMPACT_ATOMS: atom_id res chain seq x y z
N MET A 1 -7.46 -25.46 74.76
CA MET A 1 -6.35 -24.49 74.71
C MET A 1 -5.22 -25.11 73.89
N MET A 2 -5.09 -24.79 72.58
CA MET A 2 -3.85 -25.04 71.80
C MET A 2 -3.89 -24.35 70.42
N ARG A 3 -2.97 -23.38 70.29
CA ARG A 3 -2.29 -22.76 69.13
C ARG A 3 -2.82 -23.06 67.71
N ARG A 4 -3.57 -22.10 67.13
CA ARG A 4 -3.83 -21.98 65.67
C ARG A 4 -3.19 -20.75 65.01
N THR A 5 -2.32 -20.03 65.71
CA THR A 5 -1.76 -18.74 65.24
C THR A 5 -0.37 -18.81 64.61
N ASN A 6 0.25 -20.00 64.49
CA ASN A 6 1.64 -20.11 64.03
C ASN A 6 1.80 -20.56 62.56
N ILE A 7 0.72 -20.86 61.84
CA ILE A 7 0.82 -21.36 60.44
C ILE A 7 0.79 -20.22 59.42
N LEU A 8 0.17 -19.08 59.72
CA LEU A 8 0.10 -17.94 58.78
C LEU A 8 1.43 -17.19 58.60
N TRP A 9 2.28 -17.15 59.64
CA TRP A 9 3.56 -16.44 59.55
C TRP A 9 4.64 -17.21 58.78
N GLY A 10 4.58 -18.54 58.77
CA GLY A 10 5.52 -19.37 57.99
C GLY A 10 5.31 -19.28 56.48
N ALA A 11 4.07 -19.10 56.02
CA ALA A 11 3.75 -19.01 54.59
C ALA A 11 4.13 -17.64 53.98
N LEU A 12 4.01 -16.56 54.75
CA LEU A 12 4.33 -15.19 54.28
C LEU A 12 5.85 -14.92 54.21
N LEU A 13 6.65 -15.53 55.08
CA LEU A 13 8.11 -15.48 55.02
C LEU A 13 8.70 -16.35 53.89
N GLY A 14 8.04 -17.46 53.54
CA GLY A 14 8.45 -18.31 52.40
C GLY A 14 8.30 -17.62 51.04
N CYS A 15 7.21 -16.88 50.82
CA CYS A 15 7.00 -16.14 49.57
C CYS A 15 7.94 -14.95 49.39
N SER A 16 8.34 -14.28 50.47
CA SER A 16 9.26 -13.13 50.39
C SER A 16 10.71 -13.56 50.10
N LEU A 17 11.14 -14.73 50.56
CA LEU A 17 12.45 -15.31 50.22
C LEU A 17 12.53 -15.86 48.78
N LEU A 18 11.42 -16.37 48.23
CA LEU A 18 11.35 -16.82 46.82
C LEU A 18 11.41 -15.65 45.82
N CYS A 19 11.00 -14.44 46.21
CA CYS A 19 11.10 -13.24 45.38
C CYS A 19 12.47 -12.55 45.42
N LEU A 20 13.35 -12.87 46.38
CA LEU A 20 14.69 -12.27 46.51
C LEU A 20 15.79 -13.07 45.80
N GLY A 21 15.50 -14.30 45.36
CA GLY A 21 16.46 -15.17 44.66
C GLY A 21 16.50 -15.01 43.13
N MET A 22 15.56 -14.27 42.54
CA MET A 22 15.56 -14.01 41.11
C MET A 22 16.48 -12.83 40.81
N ARG A 23 17.78 -13.12 40.65
CA ARG A 23 18.66 -12.20 39.91
C ARG A 23 17.97 -11.88 38.57
N PRO A 24 17.83 -10.61 38.19
CA PRO A 24 17.35 -10.29 36.86
C PRO A 24 18.32 -10.99 35.90
N ARG A 25 17.81 -11.97 35.15
CA ARG A 25 18.54 -12.45 33.99
C ARG A 25 18.84 -11.19 33.19
N PRO A 26 20.11 -10.91 32.82
CA PRO A 26 20.34 -9.89 31.83
C PRO A 26 19.42 -10.27 30.67
N LEU A 27 18.62 -9.31 30.24
CA LEU A 27 17.99 -9.37 28.94
C LEU A 27 19.18 -9.57 27.98
N THR A 28 19.50 -10.82 27.68
CA THR A 28 20.04 -11.16 26.38
C THR A 28 18.98 -10.61 25.47
N ALA A 29 19.23 -9.38 25.00
CA ALA A 29 18.78 -8.96 23.71
C ALA A 29 19.24 -10.09 22.80
N GLU A 30 18.38 -11.09 22.60
CA GLU A 30 18.28 -11.69 21.30
C GLU A 30 18.29 -10.49 20.38
N SER A 31 19.36 -10.39 19.61
CA SER A 31 19.47 -9.41 18.56
C SER A 31 18.19 -9.56 17.77
N ILE A 32 17.25 -8.64 17.99
CA ILE A 32 16.15 -8.39 17.06
C ILE A 32 16.87 -8.36 15.72
N PRO A 33 16.62 -9.29 14.79
CA PRO A 33 17.34 -9.32 13.54
C PRO A 33 17.21 -7.92 12.95
N LEU A 34 18.33 -7.21 12.96
CA LEU A 34 18.41 -5.83 12.57
C LEU A 34 18.10 -5.86 11.08
N ARG A 35 16.93 -5.30 10.70
CA ARG A 35 16.41 -5.22 9.33
C ARG A 35 16.06 -6.59 8.72
N SER A 36 14.78 -6.97 8.82
CA SER A 36 14.15 -7.46 7.59
C SER A 36 14.05 -6.24 6.66
N ARG A 37 15.04 -6.10 5.78
CA ARG A 37 14.87 -5.39 4.52
C ARG A 37 13.71 -6.07 3.82
N VAL A 38 12.51 -5.56 4.01
CA VAL A 38 11.41 -5.96 3.17
C VAL A 38 11.80 -5.48 1.77
N LYS A 39 12.12 -6.46 0.92
CA LYS A 39 12.42 -6.22 -0.48
C LYS A 39 11.17 -5.59 -1.10
N ILE A 40 11.28 -4.35 -1.55
CA ILE A 40 10.35 -3.71 -2.51
C ILE A 40 10.50 -4.39 -3.90
N GLN A 41 10.88 -5.67 -3.93
CA GLN A 41 11.60 -6.35 -5.00
C GLN A 41 11.22 -7.83 -5.02
N ALA A 42 9.97 -8.12 -5.38
CA ALA A 42 9.57 -9.47 -5.76
C ALA A 42 9.29 -9.60 -7.28
N GLN A 43 9.47 -8.52 -8.06
CA GLN A 43 9.48 -8.61 -9.52
C GLN A 43 10.76 -8.02 -10.12
N PRO A 44 11.35 -8.69 -11.13
CA PRO A 44 12.60 -8.26 -11.73
C PRO A 44 12.43 -6.93 -12.43
N TRP A 45 13.36 -6.00 -12.18
CA TRP A 45 13.44 -4.72 -12.89
C TRP A 45 13.55 -4.86 -14.40
N LYS A 46 13.94 -6.05 -14.90
CA LYS A 46 14.28 -6.34 -16.30
C LYS A 46 13.17 -6.07 -17.33
N SER A 47 11.92 -5.85 -16.91
CA SER A 47 10.77 -5.60 -17.80
C SER A 47 9.81 -4.51 -17.29
N ARG A 48 10.21 -3.71 -16.30
CA ARG A 48 9.33 -2.68 -15.74
C ARG A 48 9.19 -1.48 -16.68
N LEU A 49 7.99 -0.90 -16.69
CA LEU A 49 7.67 0.33 -17.41
C LEU A 49 7.08 1.34 -16.42
N PHE A 50 7.44 2.60 -16.55
CA PHE A 50 6.97 3.68 -15.70
C PHE A 50 6.50 4.85 -16.57
N TYR A 51 5.28 5.32 -16.37
CA TYR A 51 4.73 6.48 -17.05
C TYR A 51 4.80 7.70 -16.16
N ARG A 52 5.20 8.84 -16.71
CA ARG A 52 5.15 10.11 -15.98
C ARG A 52 3.71 10.45 -15.62
N ILE A 53 3.51 10.94 -14.41
CA ILE A 53 2.25 11.52 -13.94
C ILE A 53 2.44 12.99 -13.60
N GLN A 54 1.43 13.80 -13.91
CA GLN A 54 1.41 15.23 -13.62
C GLN A 54 0.10 15.61 -12.96
N ARG A 55 0.09 16.71 -12.19
CA ARG A 55 -1.16 17.23 -11.63
C ARG A 55 -1.95 17.97 -12.68
N ASP A 56 -3.24 17.70 -12.75
CA ASP A 56 -4.18 18.45 -13.55
C ASP A 56 -4.61 19.77 -12.87
N SER A 57 -5.45 20.55 -13.56
CA SER A 57 -6.02 21.80 -13.06
C SER A 57 -6.89 21.64 -11.81
N THR A 58 -7.31 20.41 -11.48
CA THR A 58 -8.06 20.07 -10.25
C THR A 58 -7.15 19.60 -9.12
N GLY A 59 -5.85 19.48 -9.38
CA GLY A 59 -4.84 18.97 -8.44
C GLY A 59 -4.72 17.45 -8.39
N GLN A 60 -5.43 16.71 -9.23
CA GLN A 60 -5.34 15.25 -9.33
C GLN A 60 -4.22 14.82 -10.27
N TYR A 61 -3.51 13.73 -9.95
CA TYR A 61 -2.50 13.19 -10.85
C TYR A 61 -3.15 12.45 -12.03
N ALA A 62 -2.62 12.66 -13.23
CA ALA A 62 -3.04 12.03 -14.47
C ALA A 62 -1.80 11.65 -15.31
N ILE A 63 -1.97 10.66 -16.20
CA ILE A 63 -1.00 10.37 -17.25
C ILE A 63 -1.38 11.21 -18.46
N TYR A 64 -0.41 11.95 -19.00
CA TYR A 64 -0.64 12.84 -20.13
C TYR A 64 0.03 12.31 -21.39
N ASP A 65 -0.75 12.33 -22.46
CA ASP A 65 -0.27 12.11 -23.82
C ASP A 65 -0.48 13.40 -24.61
N TYR A 66 0.53 13.82 -25.35
CA TYR A 66 0.49 15.04 -26.15
C TYR A 66 0.40 14.64 -27.63
N CYS A 67 -0.23 15.44 -28.49
CA CYS A 67 -0.42 15.09 -29.90
C CYS A 67 0.86 14.65 -30.63
N GLU A 68 1.97 15.34 -30.36
CA GLU A 68 3.25 15.10 -31.02
C GLU A 68 4.23 14.34 -30.12
N ALA A 69 3.95 14.25 -28.81
CA ALA A 69 4.85 13.69 -27.82
C ALA A 69 4.18 12.57 -27.03
N ARG A 70 4.84 11.42 -26.92
CA ARG A 70 4.38 10.30 -26.10
C ARG A 70 4.44 10.68 -24.62
N ALA A 71 3.67 9.97 -23.79
CA ALA A 71 3.84 10.08 -22.35
C ALA A 71 5.28 9.72 -21.94
N ALA A 72 6.02 10.67 -21.37
CA ALA A 72 7.40 10.44 -20.95
C ALA A 72 7.48 9.20 -20.04
N SER A 73 8.42 8.31 -20.32
CA SER A 73 8.43 6.99 -19.69
C SER A 73 9.81 6.36 -19.58
N TYR A 74 9.99 5.56 -18.54
CA TYR A 74 11.16 4.71 -18.37
C TYR A 74 10.79 3.25 -18.60
N GLN A 75 11.44 2.59 -19.55
CA GLN A 75 11.25 1.17 -19.84
C GLN A 75 12.55 0.40 -19.66
N PHE A 76 12.52 -0.61 -18.79
CA PHE A 76 13.62 -1.54 -18.62
C PHE A 76 13.45 -2.73 -19.56
N LYS A 77 14.51 -3.08 -20.30
CA LYS A 77 14.60 -4.32 -21.08
C LYS A 77 15.95 -4.98 -20.82
N GLY A 78 15.98 -5.93 -19.90
CA GLY A 78 17.20 -6.63 -19.49
C GLY A 78 18.23 -5.68 -18.88
N THR A 79 19.34 -5.44 -19.58
CA THR A 79 20.42 -4.53 -19.18
C THR A 79 20.31 -3.15 -19.82
N LYS A 80 19.24 -2.89 -20.58
CA LYS A 80 18.98 -1.59 -21.20
C LYS A 80 17.86 -0.86 -20.45
N LEU A 81 18.02 0.44 -20.30
CA LEU A 81 17.01 1.38 -19.86
C LEU A 81 16.71 2.31 -21.03
N TYR A 82 15.47 2.30 -21.48
CA TYR A 82 14.96 3.24 -22.47
C TYR A 82 14.27 4.37 -21.72
N HIS A 83 14.62 5.60 -22.06
CA HIS A 83 13.94 6.78 -21.56
C HIS A 83 13.32 7.54 -22.72
N ASP A 84 12.00 7.57 -22.76
CA ASP A 84 11.23 8.36 -23.71
C ASP A 84 10.91 9.70 -23.02
N TRP A 85 11.46 10.80 -23.54
CA TRP A 85 11.18 12.17 -23.08
C TRP A 85 9.88 12.74 -23.69
N GLY A 86 9.19 11.95 -24.49
CA GLY A 86 7.99 12.26 -25.26
C GLY A 86 8.29 12.52 -26.73
N MET A 87 9.31 13.33 -27.00
CA MET A 87 9.76 13.67 -28.37
C MET A 87 11.10 13.00 -28.73
N GLU A 88 11.89 12.66 -27.73
CA GLU A 88 13.24 12.11 -27.89
C GLU A 88 13.35 10.81 -27.10
N ASP A 89 13.93 9.80 -27.73
CA ASP A 89 14.17 8.50 -27.12
C ASP A 89 15.66 8.34 -26.84
N GLU A 90 16.01 8.05 -25.59
CA GLU A 90 17.37 7.77 -25.16
C GLU A 90 17.51 6.29 -24.78
N THR A 91 18.59 5.66 -25.24
CA THR A 91 18.93 4.28 -24.84
C THR A 91 20.19 4.28 -23.97
N LEU A 92 19.99 3.84 -22.73
CA LEU A 92 21.00 3.82 -21.68
C LEU A 92 21.36 2.36 -21.33
N LEU A 93 22.65 2.08 -21.20
CA LEU A 93 23.15 0.79 -20.74
C LEU A 93 23.29 0.78 -19.22
N ILE A 94 22.60 -0.14 -18.55
CA ILE A 94 22.68 -0.32 -17.10
C ILE A 94 23.99 -1.02 -16.76
N ARG A 95 24.92 -0.30 -16.14
CA ARG A 95 26.23 -0.82 -15.73
C ARG A 95 26.16 -1.53 -14.39
N ARG A 96 25.44 -0.95 -13.44
CA ARG A 96 25.19 -1.53 -12.12
C ARG A 96 23.94 -0.94 -11.49
N THR A 97 23.39 -1.68 -10.54
CA THR A 97 22.26 -1.25 -9.72
C THR A 97 22.70 -1.20 -8.27
N GLU A 98 22.52 -0.03 -7.65
CA GLU A 98 22.78 0.21 -6.24
C GLU A 98 21.43 0.38 -5.52
N THR A 99 21.40 0.06 -4.22
CA THR A 99 20.23 0.31 -3.36
C THR A 99 20.62 1.27 -2.25
N GLU A 100 19.93 2.40 -2.18
CA GLU A 100 20.12 3.44 -1.16
C GLU A 100 18.83 3.61 -0.35
N GLY A 101 18.77 3.00 0.83
CA GLY A 101 17.54 2.98 1.63
C GLY A 101 16.41 2.23 0.90
N ARG A 102 15.33 2.95 0.56
CA ARG A 102 14.20 2.43 -0.24
C ARG A 102 14.35 2.69 -1.74
N SER A 103 15.37 3.43 -2.15
CA SER A 103 15.58 3.86 -3.53
C SER A 103 16.47 2.88 -4.29
N TYR A 104 16.22 2.76 -5.59
CA TYR A 104 17.05 2.04 -6.54
C TYR A 104 17.81 3.05 -7.39
N VAL A 105 19.13 2.96 -7.39
CA VAL A 105 20.00 3.83 -8.19
C VAL A 105 20.57 3.00 -9.32
N PHE A 106 20.23 3.35 -10.55
CA PHE A 106 20.79 2.76 -11.75
C PHE A 106 21.94 3.63 -12.22
N VAL A 107 23.14 3.05 -12.24
CA VAL A 107 24.30 3.68 -12.84
C VAL A 107 24.31 3.26 -14.30
N VAL A 108 24.16 4.25 -15.19
CA VAL A 108 23.91 4.04 -16.60
C VAL A 108 24.89 4.84 -17.46
N SER A 109 25.03 4.46 -18.72
CA SER A 109 25.80 5.20 -19.72
C SER A 109 25.04 5.20 -21.05
N PRO A 110 24.98 6.30 -21.81
CA PRO A 110 24.44 6.31 -23.16
C PRO A 110 25.13 5.25 -24.05
N GLU A 111 24.37 4.57 -24.91
CA GLU A 111 24.91 3.50 -25.76
C GLU A 111 26.02 4.00 -26.70
N GLY A 112 25.97 5.26 -27.13
CA GLY A 112 27.00 5.90 -27.97
C GLY A 112 28.18 6.54 -27.24
N SER A 113 28.12 6.67 -25.91
CA SER A 113 29.13 7.39 -25.10
C SER A 113 29.36 6.69 -23.76
N PRO A 114 30.03 5.52 -23.77
CA PRO A 114 30.16 4.66 -22.58
C PRO A 114 30.99 5.27 -21.45
N GLU A 115 31.84 6.25 -21.74
CA GLU A 115 32.59 7.05 -20.78
C GLU A 115 31.73 8.03 -19.98
N HIS A 116 30.57 8.42 -20.51
CA HIS A 116 29.62 9.25 -19.78
C HIS A 116 28.81 8.39 -18.81
N ILE A 117 28.85 8.73 -17.52
CA ILE A 117 28.18 7.97 -16.47
C ILE A 117 27.12 8.84 -15.80
N GLU A 118 25.90 8.35 -15.78
CA GLU A 118 24.77 8.96 -15.11
C GLU A 118 24.25 8.09 -13.98
N ARG A 119 23.59 8.72 -13.00
CA ARG A 119 22.96 8.05 -11.85
C ARG A 119 21.47 8.39 -11.83
N ILE A 120 20.63 7.45 -12.23
CA ILE A 120 19.17 7.63 -12.20
C ILE A 120 18.60 6.96 -10.96
N ARG A 121 18.02 7.76 -10.06
CA ARG A 121 17.46 7.29 -8.78
C ARG A 121 15.94 7.16 -8.89
N PHE A 122 15.44 5.95 -8.70
CA PHE A 122 14.02 5.63 -8.54
C PHE A 122 13.69 5.48 -7.05
N THR A 123 12.85 6.36 -6.52
CA THR A 123 12.44 6.33 -5.12
C THR A 123 10.94 6.06 -5.01
N PRO A 124 10.50 4.94 -4.41
CA PRO A 124 9.09 4.68 -4.23
C PRO A 124 8.50 5.69 -3.24
N LEU A 125 7.36 6.28 -3.60
CA LEU A 125 6.64 7.26 -2.77
C LEU A 125 5.65 6.58 -1.82
N ASP A 126 5.21 5.37 -2.16
CA ASP A 126 4.35 4.51 -1.34
C ASP A 126 4.96 3.12 -1.11
N SER A 127 4.36 2.33 -0.20
CA SER A 127 4.84 0.99 0.15
C SER A 127 4.59 -0.06 -0.91
N LEU A 128 3.61 0.16 -1.79
CA LEU A 128 3.23 -0.78 -2.84
C LEU A 128 4.07 -0.55 -4.12
N GLY A 129 4.86 0.53 -4.15
CA GLY A 129 5.63 0.91 -5.32
C GLY A 129 4.72 1.25 -6.49
N ILE A 130 3.66 2.01 -6.24
CA ILE A 130 2.75 2.51 -7.28
C ILE A 130 3.34 3.77 -7.89
N GLU A 131 3.57 4.79 -7.05
CA GLU A 131 4.16 6.06 -7.39
C GLU A 131 5.66 6.05 -7.08
N TRP A 132 6.42 6.64 -7.98
CA TRP A 132 7.87 6.72 -7.94
C TRP A 132 8.31 8.14 -8.23
N GLN A 133 9.30 8.60 -7.48
CA GLN A 133 10.03 9.83 -7.77
C GLN A 133 11.28 9.47 -8.57
N VAL A 134 11.47 10.09 -9.73
CA VAL A 134 12.66 9.98 -10.57
C VAL A 134 13.10 11.38 -10.96
N GLY A 135 14.28 11.80 -10.49
CA GLY A 135 14.66 13.22 -10.54
C GLY A 135 13.63 14.08 -9.81
N GLU A 136 13.16 15.15 -10.47
CA GLU A 136 12.11 16.05 -9.94
C GLU A 136 10.69 15.60 -10.32
N GLU A 137 10.57 14.58 -11.16
CA GLU A 137 9.30 14.14 -11.72
C GLU A 137 8.73 12.91 -11.03
N ARG A 138 7.40 12.76 -11.13
CA ARG A 138 6.67 11.61 -10.61
C ARG A 138 6.28 10.68 -11.72
N PHE A 139 6.36 9.40 -11.43
CA PHE A 139 6.03 8.31 -12.32
C PHE A 139 5.12 7.32 -11.61
N VAL A 140 4.27 6.66 -12.39
CA VAL A 140 3.52 5.49 -11.97
C VAL A 140 4.09 4.26 -12.67
N ASP A 141 4.24 3.16 -11.96
CA ASP A 141 4.52 1.88 -12.61
C ASP A 141 3.33 1.51 -13.53
N ALA A 142 3.62 1.10 -14.77
CA ALA A 142 2.62 0.78 -15.78
C ALA A 142 1.58 -0.25 -15.31
N ARG A 143 1.94 -1.14 -14.37
CA ARG A 143 1.00 -2.10 -13.74
C ARG A 143 -0.15 -1.41 -13.01
N PHE A 144 0.06 -0.19 -12.53
CA PHE A 144 -0.92 0.60 -11.82
C PHE A 144 -1.41 1.81 -12.62
N ARG A 145 -1.12 1.87 -13.93
CA ARG A 145 -1.52 2.99 -14.79
C ARG A 145 -3.02 3.26 -14.75
N ALA A 146 -3.84 2.22 -14.62
CA ALA A 146 -5.30 2.30 -14.56
C ALA A 146 -5.84 3.10 -13.35
N ARG A 147 -4.99 3.35 -12.34
CA ARG A 147 -5.34 4.20 -11.19
C ARG A 147 -5.32 5.69 -11.50
N PHE A 148 -4.71 6.08 -12.62
CA PHE A 148 -4.54 7.46 -13.04
C PHE A 148 -5.35 7.69 -14.31
N PRO A 149 -6.17 8.75 -14.37
CA PRO A 149 -6.85 9.09 -15.61
C PRO A 149 -5.82 9.36 -16.70
N PHE A 150 -6.06 8.79 -17.87
CA PHE A 150 -5.29 9.11 -19.07
C PHE A 150 -5.93 10.32 -19.75
N LYS A 151 -5.16 11.38 -19.94
CA LYS A 151 -5.64 12.63 -20.54
C LYS A 151 -4.83 12.95 -21.77
N HIS A 152 -5.54 13.24 -22.86
CA HIS A 152 -4.91 13.73 -24.08
C HIS A 152 -4.98 15.25 -24.09
N TYR A 153 -3.84 15.93 -24.23
CA TYR A 153 -3.84 17.36 -24.49
C TYR A 153 -4.06 17.57 -25.99
N PRO A 154 -5.14 18.26 -26.41
CA PRO A 154 -5.26 18.70 -27.79
C PRO A 154 -4.09 19.64 -28.09
N CYS A 155 -3.53 19.50 -29.29
CA CYS A 155 -2.40 20.28 -29.74
C CYS A 155 -2.80 21.77 -29.72
N TYR A 156 -1.83 22.66 -29.46
CA TYR A 156 -2.03 24.06 -29.81
C TYR A 156 -2.12 24.12 -31.34
N HIS A 157 -3.34 24.24 -31.86
CA HIS A 157 -3.53 24.48 -33.28
C HIS A 157 -2.94 25.85 -33.62
N ASP A 158 -1.87 25.89 -34.42
CA ASP A 158 -1.82 26.90 -35.47
C ASP A 158 -2.83 26.47 -36.52
N VAL A 159 -3.75 27.38 -36.86
CA VAL A 159 -4.96 27.13 -37.66
C VAL A 159 -4.63 26.71 -39.10
N GLU A 160 -3.36 26.73 -39.50
CA GLU A 160 -2.90 26.53 -40.87
C GLU A 160 -2.25 25.17 -41.14
N ASP A 161 -1.88 24.38 -40.11
CA ASP A 161 -1.21 23.08 -40.30
C ASP A 161 -2.12 21.89 -39.94
N SER A 162 -3.18 21.71 -40.74
CA SER A 162 -4.02 20.51 -40.71
C SER A 162 -3.33 19.32 -41.37
N THR A 163 -2.20 18.87 -40.81
CA THR A 163 -1.62 17.57 -41.21
C THR A 163 -2.30 16.45 -40.42
N GLU A 164 -2.72 15.42 -41.17
CA GLU A 164 -3.62 14.31 -40.84
C GLU A 164 -3.18 13.37 -39.69
N HIS A 165 -2.32 13.80 -38.77
CA HIS A 165 -1.74 12.93 -37.73
C HIS A 165 -2.49 12.97 -36.39
N CYS A 166 -3.39 13.94 -36.19
CA CYS A 166 -4.12 14.10 -34.93
C CYS A 166 -5.42 13.27 -34.81
N GLY A 167 -5.73 12.44 -35.81
CA GLY A 167 -6.96 11.64 -35.86
C GLY A 167 -6.80 10.16 -35.55
N ARG A 168 -5.57 9.64 -35.43
CA ARG A 168 -5.35 8.22 -35.13
C ARG A 168 -5.21 8.02 -33.63
N ARG A 169 -6.18 7.34 -33.01
CA ARG A 169 -5.94 6.63 -31.75
C ARG A 169 -4.61 5.86 -31.91
N PRO A 170 -3.61 6.07 -31.03
CA PRO A 170 -2.38 5.28 -31.08
C PRO A 170 -2.72 3.79 -31.07
N SER A 171 -1.96 2.95 -31.77
CA SER A 171 -2.19 1.49 -31.79
C SER A 171 -2.11 0.85 -30.40
N SER A 172 -1.57 1.54 -29.39
CA SER A 172 -1.68 1.17 -27.97
C SER A 172 -3.09 1.25 -27.38
N TRP A 173 -4.05 1.84 -28.12
CA TRP A 173 -5.48 1.88 -27.80
C TRP A 173 -6.27 0.73 -28.46
N GLN A 174 -5.64 -0.08 -29.32
CA GLN A 174 -6.19 -1.36 -29.75
C GLN A 174 -5.65 -2.40 -28.79
N GLU A 175 -6.35 -2.55 -27.67
CA GLU A 175 -6.02 -3.52 -26.63
C GLU A 175 -6.00 -4.93 -27.24
N ARG A 176 -4.83 -5.57 -27.21
CA ARG A 176 -4.78 -7.02 -27.16
C ARG A 176 -5.09 -7.38 -25.71
N GLU A 177 -6.37 -7.46 -25.37
CA GLU A 177 -6.86 -7.93 -24.06
C GLU A 177 -6.51 -9.42 -23.92
N GLU A 178 -5.27 -9.72 -23.56
CA GLU A 178 -4.96 -10.89 -22.75
C GLU A 178 -4.63 -10.32 -21.38
N TYR A 179 -5.66 -10.15 -20.54
CA TYR A 179 -5.45 -9.87 -19.14
C TYR A 179 -4.80 -11.11 -18.53
N ASP A 180 -3.48 -11.09 -18.37
CA ASP A 180 -2.84 -11.99 -17.42
C ASP A 180 -3.47 -11.69 -16.05
N GLU A 181 -4.15 -12.65 -15.43
CA GLU A 181 -4.64 -12.53 -14.06
C GLU A 181 -3.47 -12.05 -13.18
N PHE A 182 -3.53 -10.81 -12.69
CA PHE A 182 -2.48 -10.28 -11.85
C PHE A 182 -2.61 -10.91 -10.46
N PRO A 183 -1.66 -11.75 -10.01
CA PRO A 183 -1.76 -12.35 -8.69
C PRO A 183 -1.68 -11.25 -7.61
N GLU A 184 -2.48 -11.41 -6.55
CA GLU A 184 -2.43 -10.51 -5.40
C GLU A 184 -1.00 -10.50 -4.83
N PRO A 185 -0.38 -9.32 -4.60
CA PRO A 185 0.98 -9.24 -4.10
C PRO A 185 1.07 -9.86 -2.71
N GLU A 186 2.13 -10.64 -2.50
CA GLU A 186 2.50 -11.13 -1.17
C GLU A 186 2.71 -9.97 -0.19
N PRO A 187 2.49 -10.18 1.13
CA PRO A 187 2.73 -9.17 2.15
C PRO A 187 4.15 -8.58 2.08
N GLN A 188 4.24 -7.26 1.93
CA GLN A 188 5.48 -6.50 1.78
C GLN A 188 5.84 -5.76 3.07
N GLY A 189 5.87 -6.48 4.19
CA GLY A 189 6.47 -6.00 5.43
C GLY A 189 5.50 -5.74 6.56
N VAL A 190 6.03 -5.10 7.61
CA VAL A 190 5.33 -4.92 8.88
C VAL A 190 5.23 -3.44 9.24
N ALA A 191 4.02 -2.97 9.52
CA ALA A 191 3.73 -1.59 9.90
C ALA A 191 4.08 -1.29 11.36
N THR A 192 5.32 -1.55 11.79
CA THR A 192 5.72 -1.54 13.22
C THR A 192 5.35 -0.24 13.94
N LYS A 193 5.52 0.92 13.29
CA LYS A 193 5.15 2.22 13.88
C LYS A 193 3.64 2.38 14.06
N VAL A 194 2.85 1.93 13.08
CA VAL A 194 1.39 2.01 13.15
C VAL A 194 0.87 1.02 14.20
N LEU A 195 1.40 -0.20 14.22
CA LEU A 195 1.06 -1.24 15.19
C LEU A 195 1.28 -0.78 16.64
N ALA A 196 2.43 -0.14 16.92
CA ALA A 196 2.76 0.39 18.24
C ALA A 196 2.05 1.70 18.61
N GLY A 197 1.43 2.37 17.62
CA GLY A 197 0.75 3.65 17.80
C GLY A 197 -0.59 3.55 18.53
N ASP A 198 -1.32 4.65 18.54
CA ASP A 198 -2.69 4.70 19.07
C ASP A 198 -3.71 4.15 18.06
N TRP A 199 -4.60 3.28 18.54
CA TRP A 199 -5.65 2.62 17.76
C TRP A 199 -7.06 2.97 18.27
N THR A 200 -7.20 3.88 19.22
CA THR A 200 -8.49 4.29 19.78
C THR A 200 -9.46 4.82 18.73
N HIS A 201 -8.94 5.37 17.63
CA HIS A 201 -9.73 5.95 16.54
C HIS A 201 -9.17 5.51 15.18
N LYS A 202 -9.57 4.31 14.74
CA LYS A 202 -9.20 3.74 13.44
C LYS A 202 -10.44 3.27 12.69
N THR A 203 -10.41 3.35 11.36
CA THR A 203 -11.46 2.83 10.49
C THR A 203 -10.83 2.05 9.37
N PHE A 204 -11.22 0.79 9.25
CA PHE A 204 -10.77 -0.15 8.23
C PHE A 204 -11.96 -0.49 7.34
N LEU A 205 -11.81 -0.26 6.03
CA LEU A 205 -12.85 -0.47 5.05
C LEU A 205 -12.48 -1.65 4.16
N PHE A 206 -13.43 -2.56 3.93
CA PHE A 206 -13.21 -3.73 3.08
C PHE A 206 -12.80 -3.32 1.66
N VAL A 207 -11.84 -4.04 1.10
CA VAL A 207 -11.34 -3.87 -0.27
C VAL A 207 -11.19 -5.23 -0.94
N GLU A 208 -11.37 -5.27 -2.26
CA GLU A 208 -11.19 -6.48 -3.06
C GLU A 208 -9.96 -6.34 -3.95
N TRP A 209 -9.27 -7.45 -4.21
CA TRP A 209 -8.26 -7.49 -5.27
C TRP A 209 -8.96 -7.68 -6.62
N GLU A 210 -8.80 -6.73 -7.52
CA GLU A 210 -9.35 -6.80 -8.87
C GLU A 210 -8.34 -7.40 -9.86
N GLU A 211 -8.87 -8.03 -10.92
CA GLU A 211 -8.12 -8.64 -12.02
C GLU A 211 -7.13 -7.68 -12.68
N VAL A 212 -7.39 -6.36 -12.63
CA VAL A 212 -6.47 -5.32 -13.13
C VAL A 212 -5.29 -5.04 -12.18
N GLY A 213 -5.07 -5.88 -11.16
CA GLY A 213 -3.91 -5.82 -10.28
C GLY A 213 -4.00 -4.73 -9.20
N GLN A 214 -5.18 -4.48 -8.63
CA GLN A 214 -5.35 -3.41 -7.64
C GLN A 214 -6.35 -3.75 -6.54
N TYR A 215 -6.13 -3.19 -5.35
CA TYR A 215 -7.16 -3.15 -4.31
C TYR A 215 -8.19 -2.08 -4.67
N ALA A 216 -9.45 -2.49 -4.77
CA ALA A 216 -10.58 -1.61 -5.01
C ALA A 216 -11.48 -1.54 -3.77
N LEU A 217 -11.75 -0.31 -3.33
CA LEU A 217 -12.88 -0.04 -2.46
C LEU A 217 -14.11 0.19 -3.35
N ARG A 218 -15.11 -0.69 -3.25
CA ARG A 218 -16.40 -0.49 -3.92
C ARG A 218 -17.31 0.34 -3.02
N THR A 219 -17.54 1.59 -3.36
CA THR A 219 -18.51 2.43 -2.65
C THR A 219 -19.82 2.45 -3.44
N TYR A 220 -20.73 1.54 -3.11
CA TYR A 220 -22.15 1.79 -3.36
C TYR A 220 -22.61 2.79 -2.29
N GLN A 221 -23.61 3.64 -2.59
CA GLN A 221 -23.98 4.90 -1.90
C GLN A 221 -24.07 4.91 -0.34
N ASP A 222 -23.85 3.83 0.39
CA ASP A 222 -23.73 3.80 1.85
C ASP A 222 -22.49 3.02 2.33
N LEU A 223 -21.50 3.73 2.89
CA LEU A 223 -20.39 3.16 3.67
C LEU A 223 -20.87 2.35 4.90
N ASN A 224 -22.17 2.36 5.21
CA ASN A 224 -22.79 1.62 6.30
C ASN A 224 -23.22 0.19 5.91
N LYS A 225 -23.17 -0.18 4.62
CA LYS A 225 -23.58 -1.53 4.15
C LYS A 225 -22.41 -2.49 3.87
N TYR A 226 -21.17 -2.03 4.00
CA TYR A 226 -19.97 -2.85 3.76
C TYR A 226 -19.33 -3.33 5.06
N PRO A 227 -18.73 -4.53 5.04
CA PRO A 227 -17.89 -4.99 6.14
C PRO A 227 -16.83 -3.93 6.43
N SER A 228 -16.83 -3.45 7.66
CA SER A 228 -15.87 -2.46 8.12
C SER A 228 -15.59 -2.69 9.60
N TYR A 229 -14.39 -2.30 10.02
CA TYR A 229 -14.01 -2.31 11.42
C TYR A 229 -13.72 -0.89 11.86
N ARG A 230 -14.45 -0.39 12.86
CA ARG A 230 -14.30 0.96 13.38
C ARG A 230 -13.96 0.90 14.87
N LEU A 231 -12.76 1.33 15.22
CA LEU A 231 -12.34 1.49 16.61
C LEU A 231 -12.79 2.86 17.12
N ARG A 232 -13.47 2.86 18.28
CA ARG A 232 -13.97 4.04 18.98
C ARG A 232 -13.70 3.87 20.47
N GLY A 233 -12.57 4.37 20.94
CA GLY A 233 -12.12 4.23 22.32
C GLY A 233 -11.92 2.75 22.68
N ASN A 234 -12.74 2.24 23.60
CA ASN A 234 -12.72 0.83 24.04
C ASN A 234 -13.70 -0.06 23.27
N ARG A 235 -14.22 0.39 22.13
CA ARG A 235 -15.18 -0.35 21.31
C ARG A 235 -14.61 -0.66 19.95
N LEU A 236 -14.93 -1.85 19.46
CA LEU A 236 -14.73 -2.26 18.08
C LEU A 236 -16.11 -2.49 17.46
N LEU A 237 -16.46 -1.64 16.51
CA LEU A 237 -17.72 -1.71 15.79
C LEU A 237 -17.48 -2.42 14.47
N THR A 238 -18.33 -3.40 14.19
CA THR A 238 -18.44 -4.02 12.87
C THR A 238 -19.79 -3.64 12.24
N GLN A 239 -20.08 -4.16 11.06
CA GLN A 239 -21.40 -3.98 10.46
C GLN A 239 -22.52 -4.62 11.29
N GLU A 240 -22.28 -5.82 11.81
CA GLU A 240 -23.30 -6.64 12.48
C GLU A 240 -23.25 -6.53 14.01
N ASP A 241 -22.05 -6.37 14.55
CA ASP A 241 -21.79 -6.47 15.99
C ASP A 241 -21.09 -5.22 16.56
N GLU A 242 -21.36 -4.95 17.83
CA GLU A 242 -20.57 -4.08 18.69
C GLU A 242 -19.79 -4.93 19.70
N TYR A 243 -18.46 -4.83 19.65
CA TYR A 243 -17.56 -5.52 20.55
C TYR A 243 -16.96 -4.55 21.58
N VAL A 244 -16.82 -5.02 22.83
CA VAL A 244 -16.08 -4.30 23.88
C VAL A 244 -14.67 -4.86 23.96
N ILE A 245 -13.67 -3.97 23.92
CA ILE A 245 -12.26 -4.32 23.96
C ILE A 245 -11.81 -4.48 25.42
N LEU A 246 -11.33 -5.68 25.75
CA LEU A 246 -10.76 -6.03 27.05
C LEU A 246 -9.26 -5.76 27.09
N GLY A 247 -8.58 -5.94 25.96
CA GLY A 247 -7.14 -5.76 25.85
C GLY A 247 -6.68 -5.69 24.40
N SER A 248 -5.50 -5.13 24.21
CA SER A 248 -4.85 -5.03 22.90
C SER A 248 -3.35 -5.29 23.05
N GLU A 249 -2.81 -6.12 22.18
CA GLU A 249 -1.39 -6.48 22.15
C GLU A 249 -0.88 -6.51 20.70
N VAL A 250 0.42 -6.32 20.54
CA VAL A 250 1.10 -6.46 19.24
C VAL A 250 1.84 -7.78 19.22
N VAL A 251 1.52 -8.64 18.25
CA VAL A 251 2.12 -9.96 18.05
C VAL A 251 2.58 -10.07 16.61
N GLY A 252 3.91 -10.00 16.40
CA GLY A 252 4.50 -10.05 15.05
C GLY A 252 3.98 -8.94 14.14
N PRO A 253 3.39 -9.27 12.96
CA PRO A 253 2.82 -8.29 12.03
C PRO A 253 1.42 -7.80 12.43
N SER A 254 0.91 -8.23 13.59
CA SER A 254 -0.51 -8.09 13.90
C SER A 254 -0.76 -7.33 15.19
N ARG A 255 -1.85 -6.57 15.20
CA ARG A 255 -2.45 -6.07 16.43
C ARG A 255 -3.65 -6.94 16.76
N VAL A 256 -3.61 -7.58 17.93
CA VAL A 256 -4.63 -8.51 18.38
C VAL A 256 -5.45 -7.85 19.48
N PHE A 257 -6.76 -7.85 19.30
CA PHE A 257 -7.73 -7.37 20.28
C PHE A 257 -8.43 -8.55 20.92
N THR A 258 -8.42 -8.60 22.25
CA THR A 258 -9.29 -9.49 23.02
C THR A 258 -10.57 -8.73 23.31
N VAL A 259 -11.70 -9.26 22.85
CA VAL A 259 -13.00 -8.59 22.87
C VAL A 259 -14.10 -9.53 23.34
N TYR A 260 -15.27 -9.01 23.71
CA TYR A 260 -16.50 -9.80 23.78
C TYR A 260 -17.62 -9.09 23.02
N ASN A 261 -18.56 -9.85 22.45
CA ASN A 261 -19.72 -9.27 21.79
C ASN A 261 -20.66 -8.69 22.85
N LYS A 262 -21.02 -7.41 22.72
CA LYS A 262 -21.88 -6.72 23.69
C LYS A 262 -23.29 -7.32 23.77
N ALA A 263 -23.80 -7.88 22.67
CA ALA A 263 -25.10 -8.55 22.61
C ALA A 263 -25.05 -9.98 23.18
N ASP A 264 -23.87 -10.59 23.31
CA ASP A 264 -23.69 -11.91 23.90
C ASP A 264 -23.81 -11.84 25.43
N THR A 265 -24.83 -12.51 25.96
CA THR A 265 -25.10 -12.58 27.40
C THR A 265 -24.03 -13.34 28.19
N THR A 266 -23.33 -14.28 27.55
CA THR A 266 -22.24 -15.05 28.17
C THR A 266 -20.93 -14.27 28.23
N ARG A 267 -20.82 -13.20 27.43
CA ARG A 267 -19.64 -12.32 27.30
C ARG A 267 -18.34 -13.09 27.09
N GLN A 268 -18.39 -14.17 26.31
CA GLN A 268 -17.20 -14.99 26.09
C GLN A 268 -16.12 -14.19 25.34
N PRO A 269 -14.87 -14.20 25.82
CA PRO A 269 -13.78 -13.53 25.13
C PRO A 269 -13.47 -14.19 23.78
N LYS A 270 -13.29 -13.35 22.76
CA LYS A 270 -12.85 -13.69 21.40
C LYS A 270 -11.65 -12.84 21.03
N ARG A 271 -10.77 -13.36 20.18
CA ARG A 271 -9.63 -12.61 19.62
C ARG A 271 -9.94 -12.18 18.19
N ILE A 272 -9.69 -10.91 17.86
CA ILE A 272 -9.74 -10.38 16.49
C ILE A 272 -8.36 -9.82 16.17
N SER A 273 -7.79 -10.26 15.04
CA SER A 273 -6.43 -9.91 14.63
C SER A 273 -6.44 -9.03 13.39
N PHE A 274 -5.71 -7.93 13.45
CA PHE A 274 -5.45 -7.03 12.32
C PHE A 274 -3.99 -7.16 11.93
N SER A 275 -3.70 -7.79 10.79
CA SER A 275 -2.33 -8.05 10.35
C SER A 275 -1.93 -7.10 9.22
N SER A 276 -0.85 -6.34 9.38
CA SER A 276 -0.40 -5.43 8.32
C SER A 276 0.14 -6.24 7.14
N ARG A 277 -0.28 -5.90 5.91
CA ARG A 277 0.30 -6.47 4.68
C ARG A 277 1.43 -5.63 4.11
N ASP A 278 1.64 -4.42 4.59
CA ASP A 278 2.69 -3.52 4.13
C ASP A 278 3.31 -2.71 5.27
N SER A 279 4.51 -2.20 5.03
CA SER A 279 5.28 -1.44 6.03
C SER A 279 4.69 -0.08 6.42
N LEU A 280 3.74 0.47 5.65
CA LEU A 280 3.07 1.73 5.96
C LEU A 280 1.72 1.53 6.67
N GLY A 281 1.20 0.29 6.73
CA GLY A 281 -0.10 0.01 7.34
C GLY A 281 -1.25 0.53 6.48
N VAL A 282 -1.16 0.38 5.17
CA VAL A 282 -2.20 0.74 4.21
C VAL A 282 -3.22 -0.38 4.12
N ILE A 283 -2.76 -1.59 3.81
CA ILE A 283 -3.59 -2.78 3.64
C ILE A 283 -3.43 -3.70 4.84
N TRP A 284 -4.55 -4.21 5.32
CA TRP A 284 -4.68 -5.04 6.51
C TRP A 284 -5.42 -6.33 6.16
N ASP A 285 -4.98 -7.43 6.76
CA ASP A 285 -5.71 -8.69 6.79
C ASP A 285 -6.50 -8.78 8.09
N VAL A 286 -7.81 -9.00 7.97
CA VAL A 286 -8.71 -9.24 9.10
C VAL A 286 -9.63 -10.39 8.74
N ASN A 287 -9.56 -11.49 9.50
CA ASN A 287 -10.35 -12.70 9.27
C ASN A 287 -10.26 -13.27 7.84
N GLY A 288 -9.09 -13.14 7.17
CA GLY A 288 -8.87 -13.66 5.83
C GLY A 288 -9.29 -12.71 4.71
N GLU A 289 -9.92 -11.58 5.04
CA GLU A 289 -10.33 -10.54 4.12
C GLU A 289 -9.37 -9.34 4.15
N ARG A 290 -9.49 -8.47 3.15
CA ARG A 290 -8.61 -7.32 2.95
C ARG A 290 -9.31 -6.04 3.30
N TYR A 291 -8.61 -5.19 4.04
CA TYR A 291 -9.11 -3.90 4.48
C TYR A 291 -8.08 -2.80 4.25
N VAL A 292 -8.54 -1.60 3.94
CA VAL A 292 -7.70 -0.40 3.88
C VAL A 292 -7.95 0.48 5.10
N ASP A 293 -6.89 1.04 5.69
CA ASP A 293 -7.04 2.13 6.67
C ASP A 293 -7.61 3.36 5.96
N SER A 294 -8.72 3.91 6.46
CA SER A 294 -9.39 5.08 5.87
C SER A 294 -8.49 6.31 5.69
N LEU A 295 -7.38 6.41 6.45
CA LEU A 295 -6.37 7.46 6.27
C LEU A 295 -5.56 7.32 4.96
N HIS A 296 -5.68 6.18 4.30
CA HIS A 296 -4.93 5.81 3.11
C HIS A 296 -5.82 5.51 1.90
N LEU A 297 -7.05 6.05 1.88
CA LEU A 297 -7.96 5.88 0.75
C LEU A 297 -7.41 6.39 -0.58
N SER A 298 -6.51 7.39 -0.56
CA SER A 298 -5.82 7.85 -1.76
C SER A 298 -4.85 6.84 -2.36
N LYS A 299 -4.53 5.76 -1.64
CA LYS A 299 -3.57 4.72 -2.06
C LYS A 299 -4.24 3.47 -2.62
N VAL A 300 -5.56 3.39 -2.57
CA VAL A 300 -6.36 2.31 -3.17
C VAL A 300 -7.23 2.87 -4.26
N TYR A 301 -7.59 2.04 -5.24
CA TYR A 301 -8.53 2.47 -6.26
C TYR A 301 -9.92 2.53 -5.64
N VAL A 302 -10.63 3.63 -5.82
CA VAL A 302 -11.99 3.79 -5.29
C VAL A 302 -12.95 3.73 -6.47
N LYS A 303 -13.60 2.59 -6.67
CA LYS A 303 -14.70 2.47 -7.63
C LYS A 303 -15.96 3.03 -6.99
N ARG A 304 -16.30 4.26 -7.39
CA ARG A 304 -17.59 4.86 -7.08
C ARG A 304 -18.59 4.40 -8.13
N TYR A 305 -19.42 3.42 -7.78
CA TYR A 305 -20.58 3.09 -8.60
C TYR A 305 -21.69 4.07 -8.24
N VAL A 306 -21.93 5.04 -9.11
CA VAL A 306 -23.20 5.76 -9.12
C VAL A 306 -24.20 4.76 -9.66
N LEU A 307 -25.09 4.23 -8.81
CA LEU A 307 -26.26 3.52 -9.32
C LEU A 307 -26.93 4.49 -10.30
N PRO A 308 -27.27 4.07 -11.53
CA PRO A 308 -28.14 4.88 -12.37
C PRO A 308 -29.42 5.06 -11.55
N HIS A 309 -29.58 6.23 -10.94
CA HIS A 309 -30.87 6.58 -10.39
C HIS A 309 -31.83 6.50 -11.56
N GLN A 310 -32.84 5.65 -11.35
CA GLN A 310 -34.10 5.67 -12.05
C GLN A 310 -34.51 7.15 -12.20
N TYR A 311 -34.23 7.74 -13.35
CA TYR A 311 -35.02 8.85 -13.82
C TYR A 311 -36.37 8.25 -14.16
N GLU A 312 -37.24 8.10 -13.15
CA GLU A 312 -38.67 8.22 -13.43
C GLU A 312 -38.85 9.67 -13.89
N LEU A 313 -38.84 9.86 -15.21
CA LEU A 313 -39.51 11.00 -15.82
C LEU A 313 -40.95 10.93 -15.33
N ARG A 314 -41.29 11.79 -14.35
CA ARG A 314 -42.68 12.12 -14.10
C ARG A 314 -43.14 12.97 -15.28
N ASP A 315 -44.05 12.40 -16.06
CA ASP A 315 -44.85 13.12 -17.05
C ASP A 315 -45.64 14.28 -16.42
#